data_AF-A0A1Y4HR05-F1
#
_entry.id   AF-A0A1Y4HR05-F1
#
_cell.length_a   1.000
_cell.length_b   1.000
_cell.length_c   1.000
_cell.angle_alpha   90.00
_cell.angle_beta   90.00
_cell.angle_gamma   90.00
#
_symmetry.space_group_name_H-M   'P 1'
#
loop_
_entity.id
_entity.type
_entity.pdbx_description
1 polymer ?
#
loop_
_entity_poly.entity_id
_entity_poly.type
_entity_poly.pdbx_seq_one_letter_code
_entity_poly.pdbx_strand_id
1 'polypeptide(L)'
;MTQREHWPEVARWEQYLVHREAAPATVERYLREARYFAAFASERCVGSAAEIGREDVLAYKAKLLEERAPSGANTAIAAVNGFLAFVGHSELKLRRLRVQPMPRCAVDGITKADYKKLVKAAHNKGDNVEALLVQTLCSTGIRVSELEAVTVDAVRVGYAVVRNKGRTRRVWFPERLCKLLTIHVFRQKIRSGPVFVTRSGNPIDRTRVWRILKELARLAGIEVRRVFPHALRHLFATTFQRVHRDLESLSVLLGHARLETTRLYLAEDEAERRRQVSCLGFV
;
A
#
# COMPACT_ATOMS: atom_id res chain seq x y z
N MET A 1 -3.65 -29.45 -21.31
CA MET A 1 -4.24 -28.37 -20.48
C MET A 1 -5.62 -28.08 -21.05
N THR A 2 -6.65 -28.49 -20.33
CA THR A 2 -8.00 -28.81 -20.80
C THR A 2 -8.93 -27.59 -20.74
N GLN A 3 -9.78 -27.42 -21.75
CA GLN A 3 -10.74 -26.33 -21.96
C GLN A 3 -11.83 -26.15 -20.87
N ARG A 4 -11.70 -26.74 -19.67
CA ARG A 4 -12.71 -26.69 -18.59
C ARG A 4 -12.49 -25.55 -17.57
N GLU A 5 -11.45 -24.73 -17.72
CA GLU A 5 -11.02 -23.80 -16.68
C GLU A 5 -11.52 -22.35 -16.81
N HIS A 6 -12.19 -21.98 -17.91
CA HIS A 6 -12.53 -20.58 -18.16
C HIS A 6 -13.98 -20.39 -18.58
N TRP A 7 -14.81 -19.97 -17.62
CA TRP A 7 -16.11 -19.36 -17.91
C TRP A 7 -15.94 -18.22 -18.91
N PRO A 8 -16.63 -18.23 -20.07
CA PRO A 8 -16.53 -17.16 -21.07
C PRO A 8 -16.93 -15.79 -20.51
N GLU A 9 -17.76 -15.78 -19.46
CA GLU A 9 -18.13 -14.59 -18.69
C GLU A 9 -16.91 -13.88 -18.08
N VAL A 10 -15.83 -14.58 -17.75
CA VAL A 10 -14.63 -13.99 -17.14
C VAL A 10 -13.90 -13.08 -18.13
N ALA A 11 -13.85 -13.44 -19.41
CA ALA A 11 -13.26 -12.59 -20.45
C ALA A 11 -14.12 -11.33 -20.68
N ARG A 12 -15.45 -11.49 -20.69
CA ARG A 12 -16.39 -10.36 -20.79
C ARG A 12 -16.32 -9.43 -19.56
N TRP A 13 -16.05 -10.01 -18.38
CA TRP A 13 -15.89 -9.26 -17.14
C TRP A 13 -14.65 -8.36 -17.14
N GLU A 14 -13.54 -8.80 -17.75
CA GLU A 14 -12.35 -7.96 -17.92
C GLU A 14 -12.68 -6.67 -18.67
N GLN A 15 -13.33 -6.80 -19.83
CA GLN A 15 -13.75 -5.67 -20.64
C GLN A 15 -14.70 -4.76 -19.85
N TYR A 16 -15.69 -5.32 -19.15
CA TYR A 16 -16.60 -4.54 -18.32
C TYR A 16 -15.87 -3.73 -17.25
N LEU A 17 -14.88 -4.31 -16.56
CA LEU A 17 -14.10 -3.61 -15.55
C LEU A 17 -13.29 -2.45 -16.13
N VAL A 18 -12.70 -2.65 -17.32
CA VAL A 18 -11.96 -1.60 -18.04
C VAL A 18 -12.89 -0.45 -18.45
N HIS A 19 -14.07 -0.75 -18.99
CA HIS A 19 -15.07 0.28 -19.35
C HIS A 19 -15.60 1.05 -18.13
N ARG A 20 -15.57 0.45 -16.94
CA ARG A 20 -15.88 1.12 -15.67
C ARG A 20 -14.70 1.87 -15.06
N GLU A 21 -13.62 2.06 -15.82
CA GLU A 21 -12.42 2.78 -15.41
C GLU A 21 -11.77 2.20 -14.13
N ALA A 22 -11.91 0.88 -13.92
CA ALA A 22 -11.23 0.24 -12.81
C ALA A 22 -9.71 0.31 -12.99
N ALA A 23 -8.99 0.63 -11.92
CA ALA A 23 -7.52 0.69 -11.97
C ALA A 23 -6.94 -0.66 -12.42
N PRO A 24 -5.84 -0.72 -13.21
CA PRO A 24 -5.28 -1.96 -13.77
C PRO A 24 -5.02 -3.05 -12.72
N ALA A 25 -4.44 -2.68 -11.57
CA ALA A 25 -4.20 -3.62 -10.47
C ALA A 25 -5.51 -4.14 -9.80
N THR A 26 -6.61 -3.40 -9.93
CA THR A 26 -7.94 -3.87 -9.49
C THR A 26 -8.51 -4.84 -10.50
N VAL A 27 -8.37 -4.58 -11.80
CA VAL A 27 -8.77 -5.49 -12.89
C VAL A 27 -8.07 -6.83 -12.74
N GLU A 28 -6.73 -6.83 -12.70
CA GLU A 28 -5.92 -8.05 -12.55
C GLU A 28 -6.33 -8.86 -11.32
N ARG A 29 -6.48 -8.18 -10.17
CA ARG A 29 -6.90 -8.83 -8.93
C ARG A 29 -8.30 -9.41 -9.05
N TYR A 30 -9.28 -8.66 -9.56
CA TYR A 30 -10.66 -9.12 -9.64
C TYR A 30 -10.82 -10.27 -10.65
N LEU A 31 -10.05 -10.26 -11.73
CA LEU A 31 -9.99 -11.39 -12.66
C LEU A 31 -9.41 -12.64 -12.02
N ARG A 32 -8.33 -12.50 -11.24
CA ARG A 32 -7.77 -13.65 -10.51
C ARG A 32 -8.79 -14.25 -9.54
N GLU A 33 -9.52 -13.41 -8.79
CA GLU A 33 -10.56 -13.90 -7.87
C GLU A 33 -11.76 -14.51 -8.62
N ALA A 34 -12.17 -13.94 -9.76
CA ALA A 34 -13.24 -14.49 -10.59
C ALA A 34 -12.85 -15.85 -11.20
N ARG A 35 -11.61 -16.00 -11.69
CA ARG A 35 -11.07 -17.28 -12.17
C ARG A 35 -11.00 -18.32 -11.06
N TYR A 36 -10.56 -17.91 -9.87
CA TYR A 36 -10.52 -18.80 -8.71
C TYR A 36 -11.92 -19.30 -8.31
N PHE A 37 -12.90 -18.41 -8.34
CA PHE A 37 -14.29 -18.75 -8.11
C PHE A 37 -14.87 -19.68 -9.20
N ALA A 38 -14.60 -19.40 -10.47
CA ALA A 38 -15.02 -20.24 -11.59
C ALA A 38 -14.44 -21.66 -11.49
N ALA A 39 -13.14 -21.78 -11.17
CA ALA A 39 -12.50 -23.08 -10.96
C ALA A 39 -13.14 -23.87 -9.82
N PHE A 40 -13.43 -23.21 -8.69
CA PHE A 40 -14.15 -23.83 -7.57
C PHE A 40 -15.56 -24.29 -7.94
N ALA A 41 -16.29 -23.49 -8.74
CA ALA A 41 -17.64 -23.84 -9.17
C ALA A 41 -17.63 -25.01 -10.17
N SER A 42 -16.65 -25.06 -11.09
CA SER A 42 -16.45 -26.19 -12.00
C SER A 42 -16.18 -27.51 -11.28
N GLU A 43 -15.47 -27.50 -10.14
CA GLU A 43 -15.27 -28.69 -9.28
C GLU A 43 -16.61 -29.23 -8.72
N ARG A 44 -17.63 -28.39 -8.63
CA ARG A 44 -18.98 -28.72 -8.17
C ARG A 44 -19.97 -28.99 -9.32
N CYS A 45 -19.45 -29.27 -10.52
CA CYS A 45 -20.22 -29.52 -11.74
C CYS A 45 -21.05 -28.32 -12.24
N VAL A 46 -20.68 -27.08 -11.87
CA VAL A 46 -21.28 -25.86 -12.42
C VAL A 46 -20.51 -25.46 -13.67
N GLY A 47 -21.11 -25.66 -14.85
CA GLY A 47 -20.45 -25.46 -16.14
C GLY A 47 -20.42 -24.00 -16.59
N SER A 48 -21.33 -23.18 -16.07
CA SER A 48 -21.46 -21.76 -16.42
C SER A 48 -21.89 -20.89 -15.25
N ALA A 49 -21.64 -19.58 -15.36
CA ALA A 49 -22.07 -18.65 -14.33
C ALA A 49 -23.60 -18.55 -14.15
N ALA A 50 -24.38 -19.00 -15.15
CA ALA A 50 -25.84 -18.99 -15.12
C ALA A 50 -26.45 -20.11 -14.25
N GLU A 51 -25.68 -21.17 -13.99
CA GLU A 51 -26.11 -22.33 -13.21
C GLU A 51 -25.79 -22.18 -11.72
N ILE A 52 -25.19 -21.06 -11.30
CA ILE A 52 -24.75 -20.86 -9.92
C ILE A 52 -25.95 -20.79 -8.97
N GLY A 53 -25.93 -21.65 -7.95
CA GLY A 53 -26.89 -21.61 -6.86
C GLY A 53 -26.38 -20.82 -5.65
N ARG A 54 -27.30 -20.55 -4.70
CA ARG A 54 -26.94 -19.94 -3.42
C ARG A 54 -25.99 -20.82 -2.60
N GLU A 55 -26.14 -22.14 -2.70
CA GLU A 55 -25.30 -23.12 -2.00
C GLU A 55 -23.84 -23.05 -2.45
N ASP A 56 -23.57 -22.89 -3.74
CA ASP A 56 -22.21 -22.81 -4.28
C ASP A 56 -21.47 -21.57 -3.79
N VAL A 57 -22.17 -20.44 -3.76
CA VAL A 57 -21.62 -19.17 -3.29
C VAL A 57 -21.33 -19.23 -1.78
N LEU A 58 -22.17 -19.91 -0.99
CA LEU A 58 -21.93 -20.12 0.44
C LEU A 58 -20.78 -21.11 0.69
N ALA A 59 -20.70 -22.20 -0.07
CA ALA A 59 -19.60 -23.15 -0.02
C ALA A 59 -18.26 -22.48 -0.38
N TYR A 60 -18.26 -21.62 -1.40
CA TYR A 60 -17.08 -20.82 -1.74
C TYR A 60 -16.66 -19.89 -0.60
N LYS A 61 -17.63 -19.27 0.08
CA LYS A 61 -17.34 -18.43 1.26
C LYS A 61 -16.71 -19.24 2.39
N ALA A 62 -17.17 -20.47 2.63
CA ALA A 62 -16.60 -21.36 3.64
C ALA A 62 -15.14 -21.71 3.29
N LYS A 63 -14.86 -22.12 2.05
CA LYS A 63 -13.49 -22.37 1.55
C LYS A 63 -12.58 -21.16 1.73
N LEU A 64 -13.06 -19.95 1.41
CA LEU A 64 -12.28 -18.72 1.60
C LEU A 64 -11.94 -18.43 3.07
N LEU A 65 -12.80 -18.82 4.01
CA LEU A 65 -12.58 -18.63 5.44
C LEU A 65 -11.52 -19.60 6.00
N GLU A 66 -11.43 -20.79 5.44
CA GLU A 66 -10.43 -21.79 5.80
C GLU A 66 -9.04 -21.45 5.25
N GLU A 67 -8.98 -20.97 4.00
CA GLU A 67 -7.71 -20.76 3.29
C GLU A 67 -7.08 -19.38 3.55
N ARG A 68 -7.87 -18.38 3.94
CA ARG A 68 -7.42 -16.98 3.89
C ARG A 68 -7.74 -16.21 5.15
N ALA A 69 -6.84 -15.27 5.49
CA ALA A 69 -7.12 -14.26 6.50
C ALA A 69 -8.40 -13.46 6.14
N PRO A 70 -9.17 -12.99 7.14
CA PRO A 70 -10.47 -12.33 6.91
C PRO A 70 -10.43 -11.13 5.94
N SER A 71 -9.32 -10.40 5.90
CA SER A 71 -9.13 -9.29 4.95
C SER A 71 -8.94 -9.75 3.50
N GLY A 72 -8.25 -10.88 3.30
CA GLY A 72 -8.09 -11.53 2.00
C GLY A 72 -9.42 -12.10 1.52
N ALA A 73 -10.16 -12.80 2.39
CA ALA A 73 -11.50 -13.31 2.10
C ALA A 73 -12.46 -12.17 1.72
N ASN A 74 -12.44 -11.04 2.43
CA ASN A 74 -13.26 -9.87 2.07
C ASN A 74 -12.92 -9.27 0.70
N THR A 75 -11.66 -9.33 0.28
CA THR A 75 -11.23 -8.89 -1.05
C THR A 75 -11.78 -9.81 -2.14
N ALA A 76 -11.69 -11.14 -1.93
CA ALA A 76 -12.26 -12.14 -2.81
C ALA A 76 -13.80 -12.01 -2.91
N ILE A 77 -14.49 -11.88 -1.77
CA ILE A 77 -15.94 -11.64 -1.69
C ILE A 77 -16.34 -10.38 -2.47
N ALA A 78 -15.55 -9.30 -2.38
CA ALA A 78 -15.85 -8.07 -3.12
C ALA A 78 -15.74 -8.27 -4.64
N ALA A 79 -14.72 -8.99 -5.10
CA ALA A 79 -14.54 -9.30 -6.51
C ALA A 79 -15.66 -10.22 -7.04
N VAL A 80 -15.98 -11.28 -6.31
CA VAL A 80 -17.04 -12.23 -6.67
C VAL A 80 -18.42 -11.56 -6.65
N ASN A 81 -18.73 -10.72 -5.66
CA ASN A 81 -19.98 -9.95 -5.68
C ASN A 81 -20.10 -9.01 -6.88
N GLY A 82 -18.98 -8.45 -7.34
CA GLY A 82 -18.93 -7.65 -8.56
C GLY A 82 -19.21 -8.49 -9.80
N PHE A 83 -18.55 -9.66 -9.89
CA PHE A 83 -18.74 -10.61 -10.98
C PHE A 83 -20.18 -11.15 -11.03
N LEU A 84 -20.74 -11.57 -9.89
CA LEU A 84 -22.13 -12.02 -9.77
C LEU A 84 -23.13 -10.94 -10.21
N ALA A 85 -22.89 -9.68 -9.83
CA ALA A 85 -23.74 -8.58 -10.29
C ALA A 85 -23.71 -8.40 -11.81
N PHE A 86 -22.55 -8.64 -12.43
CA PHE A 86 -22.37 -8.51 -13.87
C PHE A 86 -23.03 -9.63 -14.68
N VAL A 87 -22.98 -10.86 -14.18
CA VAL A 87 -23.67 -11.99 -14.81
C VAL A 87 -25.18 -12.03 -14.53
N GLY A 88 -25.71 -11.06 -13.77
CA GLY A 88 -27.14 -10.94 -13.47
C GLY A 88 -27.58 -11.50 -12.12
N HIS A 89 -26.69 -12.15 -11.37
CA HIS A 89 -26.95 -12.81 -10.09
C HIS A 89 -26.73 -11.90 -8.87
N SER A 90 -27.33 -10.72 -8.86
CA SER A 90 -27.16 -9.76 -7.75
C SER A 90 -27.73 -10.24 -6.42
N GLU A 91 -28.74 -11.11 -6.46
CA GLU A 91 -29.37 -11.80 -5.33
C GLU A 91 -28.41 -12.77 -4.61
N LEU A 92 -27.41 -13.30 -5.33
CA LEU A 92 -26.45 -14.26 -4.79
C LEU A 92 -25.27 -13.62 -4.05
N LYS A 93 -25.23 -12.28 -3.94
CA LYS A 93 -24.14 -11.56 -3.27
C LYS A 93 -23.91 -12.07 -1.84
N LEU A 94 -22.63 -12.22 -1.49
CA LEU A 94 -22.18 -12.61 -0.17
C LEU A 94 -22.05 -11.40 0.76
N ARG A 95 -22.44 -11.60 2.02
CA ARG A 95 -22.12 -10.66 3.09
C ARG A 95 -20.63 -10.71 3.39
N ARG A 96 -19.98 -9.53 3.38
CA ARG A 96 -18.61 -9.34 3.84
C ARG A 96 -18.49 -9.68 5.32
N LEU A 97 -17.34 -10.20 5.70
CA LEU A 97 -16.96 -10.47 7.08
C LEU A 97 -16.80 -9.15 7.81
N ARG A 98 -17.44 -9.03 8.97
CA ARG A 98 -17.21 -7.91 9.89
C ARG A 98 -15.92 -8.21 10.65
N VAL A 99 -14.83 -7.61 10.18
CA VAL A 99 -13.54 -7.67 10.86
C VAL A 99 -13.42 -6.39 11.66
N GLN A 100 -13.39 -6.48 12.98
CA GLN A 100 -12.97 -5.33 13.78
C GLN A 100 -11.54 -4.98 13.37
N PRO A 101 -11.26 -3.74 12.97
CA PRO A 101 -9.90 -3.36 12.66
C PRO A 101 -9.13 -3.34 13.98
N MET A 102 -8.39 -4.41 14.26
CA MET A 102 -7.49 -4.41 15.40
C MET A 102 -6.44 -3.33 15.16
N PRO A 103 -6.19 -2.45 16.14
CA PRO A 103 -5.02 -1.60 16.11
C PRO A 103 -3.82 -2.54 16.03
N ARG A 104 -3.07 -2.53 14.92
CA ARG A 104 -1.80 -3.24 14.88
C ARG A 104 -0.94 -2.57 15.93
N CYS A 105 -0.62 -3.29 17.00
CA CYS A 105 0.26 -2.80 18.06
C CYS A 105 1.42 -2.04 17.44
N ALA A 106 1.63 -0.80 17.87
CA ALA A 106 2.74 0.06 17.44
C ALA A 106 4.13 -0.54 17.73
N VAL A 107 4.16 -1.68 18.44
CA VAL A 107 5.34 -2.36 18.98
C VAL A 107 6.22 -2.99 17.89
N ASP A 108 5.68 -3.33 16.72
CA ASP A 108 6.48 -3.95 15.62
C ASP A 108 7.02 -2.94 14.59
N GLY A 109 6.76 -1.65 14.76
CA GLY A 109 7.16 -0.60 13.83
C GLY A 109 8.66 -0.29 13.83
N ILE A 110 9.17 0.30 12.76
CA ILE A 110 10.53 0.87 12.71
C ILE A 110 10.63 2.13 13.58
N THR A 111 11.66 2.26 14.40
CA THR A 111 11.87 3.46 15.25
C THR A 111 12.71 4.54 14.56
N LYS A 112 12.77 5.76 15.14
CA LYS A 112 13.71 6.80 14.68
C LYS A 112 15.16 6.34 14.76
N ALA A 113 15.52 5.53 15.75
CA ALA A 113 16.87 4.98 15.89
C ALA A 113 17.16 3.97 14.78
N ASP A 114 16.22 3.08 14.47
CA ASP A 114 16.33 2.12 13.37
C ASP A 114 16.45 2.84 12.02
N TYR A 115 15.65 3.89 11.78
CA TYR A 115 15.79 4.74 10.60
C TYR A 115 17.21 5.31 10.45
N LYS A 116 17.78 5.87 11.52
CA LYS A 116 19.16 6.39 11.49
C LYS A 116 20.17 5.28 11.15
N LYS A 117 19.99 4.08 11.69
CA LYS A 117 20.82 2.91 11.37
C LYS A 117 20.70 2.50 9.90
N LEU A 118 19.48 2.51 9.32
CA LEU A 118 19.28 2.23 7.88
C LEU A 118 20.01 3.24 6.98
N VAL A 119 19.89 4.53 7.28
CA VAL A 119 20.58 5.58 6.50
C VAL A 119 22.10 5.42 6.62
N LYS A 120 22.61 5.13 7.82
CA LYS A 120 24.03 4.85 8.04
C LYS A 120 24.50 3.61 7.28
N ALA A 121 23.74 2.52 7.29
CA ALA A 121 24.05 1.31 6.55
C ALA A 121 24.13 1.56 5.03
N ALA A 122 23.23 2.38 4.48
CA ALA A 122 23.27 2.77 3.07
C ALA A 122 24.52 3.59 2.73
N HIS A 123 24.89 4.55 3.57
CA HIS A 123 26.15 5.30 3.38
C HIS A 123 27.39 4.40 3.47
N ASN A 124 27.44 3.48 4.43
CA ASN A 124 28.56 2.55 4.60
C ASN A 124 28.74 1.60 3.42
N LYS A 125 27.65 1.25 2.72
CA LYS A 125 27.69 0.46 1.47
C LYS A 125 28.31 1.25 0.30
N GLY A 126 28.50 2.56 0.45
CA GLY A 126 28.96 3.45 -0.61
C GLY A 126 27.86 3.90 -1.57
N ASP A 127 26.61 3.47 -1.35
CA ASP A 127 25.48 3.83 -2.21
C ASP A 127 24.67 5.00 -1.60
N ASN A 128 25.06 6.22 -1.99
CA ASN A 128 24.35 7.43 -1.59
C ASN A 128 22.91 7.50 -2.14
N VAL A 129 22.57 6.75 -3.19
CA VAL A 129 21.22 6.73 -3.78
C VAL A 129 20.26 5.98 -2.88
N GLU A 130 20.68 4.83 -2.35
CA GLU A 130 19.89 4.05 -1.40
C GLU A 130 19.61 4.86 -0.11
N ALA A 131 20.59 5.62 0.37
CA ALA A 131 20.42 6.50 1.52
C ALA A 131 19.39 7.62 1.24
N LEU A 132 19.45 8.22 0.04
CA LEU A 132 18.48 9.25 -0.37
C LEU A 132 17.08 8.70 -0.58
N LEU A 133 16.95 7.46 -1.07
CA LEU A 133 15.68 6.77 -1.21
C LEU A 133 15.01 6.60 0.15
N VAL A 134 15.74 6.08 1.14
CA VAL A 134 15.22 5.89 2.52
C VAL A 134 14.84 7.23 3.14
N GLN A 135 15.69 8.25 3.00
CA GLN A 135 15.41 9.61 3.48
C GLN A 135 14.16 10.20 2.81
N THR A 136 13.98 10.03 1.50
CA THR A 136 12.80 10.52 0.77
C THR A 136 11.53 9.86 1.28
N LEU A 137 11.51 8.53 1.37
CA LEU A 137 10.35 7.78 1.85
C LEU A 137 9.96 8.16 3.28
N CYS A 138 10.95 8.32 4.18
CA CYS A 138 10.70 8.60 5.58
C CYS A 138 10.39 10.07 5.87
N SER A 139 10.94 11.03 5.12
CA SER A 139 10.77 12.46 5.40
C SER A 139 9.55 13.09 4.73
N THR A 140 9.02 12.44 3.69
CA THR A 140 7.82 12.91 2.96
C THR A 140 6.60 12.05 3.24
N GLY A 141 6.80 10.85 3.79
CA GLY A 141 5.76 9.85 3.96
C GLY A 141 5.15 9.36 2.64
N ILE A 142 5.77 9.62 1.47
CA ILE A 142 5.23 9.23 0.16
C ILE A 142 5.04 7.71 0.05
N ARG A 143 3.99 7.25 -0.67
CA ARG A 143 3.85 5.82 -0.95
C ARG A 143 4.86 5.42 -2.03
N VAL A 144 5.34 4.17 -2.00
CA VAL A 144 6.28 3.69 -3.04
C VAL A 144 5.68 3.72 -4.44
N SER A 145 4.38 3.43 -4.57
CA SER A 145 3.68 3.55 -5.85
C SER A 145 3.56 4.99 -6.36
N GLU A 146 3.90 5.98 -5.53
CA GLU A 146 3.84 7.41 -5.85
C GLU A 146 5.26 7.99 -6.01
N LEU A 147 6.32 7.18 -5.82
CA LEU A 147 7.71 7.63 -5.81
C LEU A 147 8.17 8.17 -7.16
N GLU A 148 7.59 7.68 -8.27
CA GLU A 148 7.86 8.18 -9.62
C GLU A 148 7.49 9.67 -9.80
N ALA A 149 6.58 10.19 -8.97
CA ALA A 149 6.22 11.60 -8.96
C ALA A 149 7.31 12.50 -8.36
N VAL A 150 8.35 11.93 -7.72
CA VAL A 150 9.53 12.67 -7.28
C VAL A 150 10.44 12.88 -8.49
N THR A 151 10.12 13.91 -9.27
CA THR A 151 10.86 14.30 -10.48
C THR A 151 11.85 15.42 -10.21
N VAL A 152 12.75 15.67 -11.17
CA VAL A 152 13.68 16.83 -11.13
C VAL A 152 12.91 18.15 -10.92
N ASP A 153 11.79 18.33 -11.61
CA ASP A 153 10.96 19.52 -11.46
C ASP A 153 10.29 19.60 -10.08
N ALA A 154 9.77 18.47 -9.58
CA ALA A 154 9.20 18.39 -8.24
C ALA A 154 10.23 18.77 -7.16
N VAL A 155 11.48 18.34 -7.31
CA VAL A 155 12.58 18.71 -6.41
C VAL A 155 12.88 20.21 -6.51
N ARG A 156 12.84 20.78 -7.71
CA ARG A 156 13.11 22.21 -7.93
C ARG A 156 12.04 23.10 -7.29
N VAL A 157 10.76 22.71 -7.37
CA VAL A 157 9.63 23.46 -6.77
C VAL A 157 9.37 23.09 -5.30
N GLY A 158 9.97 22.02 -4.79
CA GLY A 158 9.85 21.58 -3.40
C GLY A 158 8.61 20.74 -3.06
N TYR A 159 7.87 20.26 -4.07
CA TYR A 159 6.77 19.33 -3.85
C TYR A 159 6.47 18.48 -5.10
N ALA A 160 5.97 17.26 -4.89
CA ALA A 160 5.40 16.41 -5.93
C ALA A 160 3.87 16.51 -5.95
N VAL A 161 3.28 16.51 -7.15
CA VAL A 161 1.84 16.36 -7.34
C VAL A 161 1.56 14.88 -7.57
N VAL A 162 0.82 14.28 -6.65
CA VAL A 162 0.50 12.84 -6.67
C VAL A 162 -0.98 12.64 -6.94
N ARG A 163 -1.31 11.78 -7.90
CA ARG A 163 -2.67 11.38 -8.24
C ARG A 163 -2.91 9.93 -7.82
N ASN A 164 -3.95 9.69 -7.02
CA ASN A 164 -4.31 8.34 -6.58
C ASN A 164 -5.83 8.22 -6.47
N LYS A 165 -6.43 7.27 -7.22
CA LYS A 165 -7.86 6.94 -7.18
C LYS A 165 -8.79 8.17 -7.21
N GLY A 166 -8.57 9.05 -8.19
CA GLY A 166 -9.38 10.26 -8.39
C GLY A 166 -9.08 11.41 -7.43
N ARG A 167 -8.03 11.33 -6.60
CA ARG A 167 -7.60 12.42 -5.72
C ARG A 167 -6.21 12.90 -6.09
N THR A 168 -6.06 14.22 -6.17
CA THR A 168 -4.79 14.89 -6.39
C THR A 168 -4.33 15.56 -5.10
N ARG A 169 -3.09 15.35 -4.70
CA ARG A 169 -2.50 15.96 -3.49
C ARG A 169 -1.07 16.40 -3.74
N ARG A 170 -0.60 17.38 -2.98
CA ARG A 170 0.81 17.78 -2.95
C ARG A 170 1.52 17.02 -1.84
N VAL A 171 2.70 16.50 -2.14
CA VAL A 171 3.64 15.91 -1.19
C VAL A 171 4.82 16.86 -1.08
N TRP A 172 4.92 17.57 0.03
CA TRP A 172 5.96 18.57 0.27
C TRP A 172 7.28 17.92 0.65
N PHE A 173 8.37 18.50 0.19
CA PHE A 173 9.72 18.04 0.46
C PHE A 173 10.41 18.99 1.46
N PRO A 174 11.09 18.46 2.49
CA PRO A 174 11.92 19.30 3.34
C PRO A 174 13.03 19.97 2.53
N GLU A 175 13.34 21.23 2.83
CA GLU A 175 14.36 22.00 2.08
C GLU A 175 15.71 21.27 2.01
N ARG A 176 16.13 20.67 3.13
CA ARG A 176 17.36 19.85 3.19
C ARG A 176 17.30 18.65 2.23
N LEU A 177 16.13 18.02 2.08
CA LEU A 177 15.95 16.93 1.12
C LEU A 177 16.09 17.45 -0.31
N CYS A 178 15.48 18.59 -0.64
CA CYS A 178 15.59 19.18 -1.98
C CYS A 178 17.06 19.45 -2.36
N LYS A 179 17.86 20.00 -1.44
CA LYS A 179 19.30 20.23 -1.65
C LYS A 179 20.04 18.92 -1.96
N LEU A 180 19.80 17.88 -1.15
CA LEU A 180 20.42 16.57 -1.34
C LEU A 180 20.01 15.90 -2.66
N LEU A 181 18.74 15.96 -3.02
CA LEU A 181 18.22 15.42 -4.28
C LEU A 181 18.77 16.21 -5.49
N THR A 182 18.91 17.54 -5.37
CA THR A 182 19.50 18.38 -6.43
C THR A 182 20.94 17.97 -6.71
N ILE A 183 21.75 17.78 -5.66
CA ILE A 183 23.14 17.29 -5.80
C ILE A 183 23.17 15.92 -6.47
N HIS A 184 22.26 15.02 -6.09
CA HIS A 184 22.17 13.69 -6.67
C HIS A 184 21.82 13.72 -8.17
N VAL A 185 20.77 14.48 -8.54
CA VAL A 185 20.34 14.67 -9.93
C VAL A 185 21.46 15.23 -10.79
N PHE A 186 22.22 16.21 -10.27
CA PHE A 186 23.38 16.77 -10.95
C PHE A 186 24.49 15.72 -11.16
N ARG A 187 24.85 14.97 -10.12
CA ARG A 187 25.92 13.93 -10.20
C ARG A 187 25.54 12.78 -11.13
N GLN A 188 24.27 12.42 -11.19
CA GLN A 188 23.74 11.37 -12.08
C GLN A 188 23.39 11.88 -13.48
N LYS A 189 23.57 13.18 -13.75
CA LYS A 189 23.22 13.82 -15.04
C LYS A 189 21.76 13.61 -15.46
N ILE A 190 20.85 13.48 -14.50
CA ILE A 190 19.41 13.32 -14.76
C ILE A 190 18.86 14.70 -15.11
N ARG A 191 18.39 14.91 -16.35
CA ARG A 191 17.91 16.22 -16.82
C ARG A 191 16.42 16.45 -16.57
N SER A 192 15.63 15.39 -16.61
CA SER A 192 14.18 15.43 -16.51
C SER A 192 13.63 14.09 -16.02
N GLY A 193 12.38 14.07 -15.58
CA GLY A 193 11.70 12.85 -15.13
C GLY A 193 12.06 12.44 -13.70
N PRO A 194 11.81 11.17 -13.32
CA PRO A 194 11.98 10.68 -11.94
C PRO A 194 13.42 10.74 -11.47
N VAL A 195 13.62 11.09 -10.20
CA VAL A 195 14.96 11.18 -9.60
C VAL A 195 15.56 9.81 -9.31
N PHE A 196 14.74 8.83 -8.96
CA PHE A 196 15.18 7.47 -8.66
C PHE A 196 15.00 6.57 -9.88
N VAL A 197 16.08 6.37 -10.64
CA VAL A 197 16.11 5.55 -11.85
C VAL A 197 17.05 4.35 -11.71
N THR A 198 16.81 3.34 -12.54
CA THR A 198 17.70 2.20 -12.75
C THR A 198 18.88 2.58 -13.65
N ARG A 199 19.87 1.69 -13.79
CA ARG A 199 21.00 1.91 -14.73
C ARG A 199 20.52 2.10 -16.18
N SER A 200 19.39 1.51 -16.52
CA SER A 200 18.75 1.63 -17.85
C SER A 200 17.88 2.89 -17.99
N GLY A 201 17.85 3.78 -16.97
CA GLY A 201 17.06 5.02 -16.99
C GLY A 201 15.58 4.88 -16.61
N ASN A 202 15.07 3.65 -16.47
CA ASN A 202 13.69 3.42 -16.05
C ASN A 202 13.47 3.78 -14.56
N PRO A 203 12.29 4.26 -14.16
CA PRO A 203 11.97 4.52 -12.75
C PRO A 203 12.16 3.27 -11.88
N ILE A 204 12.58 3.46 -10.64
CA ILE A 204 12.72 2.33 -9.71
C ILE A 204 11.35 1.74 -9.37
N ASP A 205 11.20 0.43 -9.59
CA ASP A 205 9.96 -0.26 -9.25
C ASP A 205 9.85 -0.57 -7.74
N ARG A 206 8.63 -0.92 -7.33
CA ARG A 206 8.32 -1.27 -5.95
C ARG A 206 9.14 -2.47 -5.44
N THR A 207 9.33 -3.49 -6.25
CA THR A 207 10.05 -4.72 -5.87
C THR A 207 11.50 -4.40 -5.52
N ARG A 208 12.15 -3.54 -6.30
CA ARG A 208 13.52 -3.09 -6.05
C ARG A 208 13.61 -2.24 -4.78
N VAL A 209 12.66 -1.33 -4.54
CA VAL A 209 12.59 -0.58 -3.27
C VAL A 209 12.48 -1.53 -2.08
N TRP A 210 11.62 -2.55 -2.16
CA TRP A 210 11.51 -3.56 -1.12
C TRP A 210 12.83 -4.30 -0.89
N ARG A 211 13.49 -4.74 -1.96
CA ARG A 211 14.79 -5.43 -1.87
C ARG A 211 15.85 -4.58 -1.18
N ILE A 212 15.99 -3.31 -1.57
CA ILE A 212 16.91 -2.34 -0.96
C ILE A 212 16.64 -2.24 0.54
N LEU A 213 15.38 -2.02 0.94
CA LEU A 213 15.02 -1.87 2.35
C LEU A 213 15.35 -3.12 3.17
N LYS A 214 15.11 -4.31 2.62
CA LYS A 214 15.39 -5.59 3.30
C LYS A 214 16.88 -5.84 3.43
N GLU A 215 17.66 -5.47 2.42
CA GLU A 215 19.12 -5.54 2.45
C GLU A 215 19.71 -4.59 3.51
N LEU A 216 19.30 -3.32 3.48
CA LEU A 216 19.74 -2.33 4.46
C LEU A 216 19.35 -2.72 5.89
N ALA A 217 18.19 -3.35 6.09
CA ALA A 217 17.80 -3.87 7.40
C ALA A 217 18.78 -4.92 7.94
N ARG A 218 19.21 -5.87 7.08
CA ARG A 218 20.21 -6.88 7.46
C ARG A 218 21.55 -6.24 7.82
N LEU A 219 22.03 -5.32 6.98
CA LEU A 219 23.29 -4.59 7.22
C LEU A 219 23.25 -3.75 8.50
N ALA A 220 22.09 -3.20 8.83
CA ALA A 220 21.88 -2.39 10.03
C ALA A 220 21.63 -3.22 11.31
N GLY A 221 21.56 -4.55 11.23
CA GLY A 221 21.21 -5.42 12.36
C GLY A 221 19.77 -5.22 12.85
N ILE A 222 18.86 -4.82 11.96
CA ILE A 222 17.45 -4.62 12.27
C ILE A 222 16.66 -5.82 11.78
N GLU A 223 15.66 -6.24 12.56
CA GLU A 223 14.80 -7.33 12.15
C GLU A 223 14.10 -7.03 10.81
N VAL A 224 14.36 -7.88 9.82
CA VAL A 224 13.94 -7.68 8.43
C VAL A 224 12.42 -7.53 8.29
N ARG A 225 11.63 -8.22 9.12
CA ARG A 225 10.15 -8.12 9.08
C ARG A 225 9.62 -6.72 9.42
N ARG A 226 10.36 -5.95 10.23
CA ARG A 226 9.97 -4.60 10.69
C ARG A 226 10.22 -3.52 9.65
N VAL A 227 11.10 -3.77 8.68
CA VAL A 227 11.50 -2.77 7.68
C VAL A 227 10.81 -3.03 6.35
N PHE A 228 9.85 -2.17 6.00
CA PHE A 228 9.15 -2.15 4.72
C PHE A 228 8.60 -0.73 4.47
N PRO A 229 8.21 -0.37 3.23
CA PRO A 229 7.94 1.03 2.94
C PRO A 229 6.79 1.65 3.74
N HIS A 230 5.75 0.87 4.05
CA HIS A 230 4.66 1.36 4.90
C HIS A 230 5.09 1.54 6.36
N ALA A 231 6.11 0.83 6.85
CA ALA A 231 6.69 1.07 8.17
C ALA A 231 7.37 2.44 8.23
N LEU A 232 8.13 2.84 7.20
CA LEU A 232 8.74 4.18 7.12
C LEU A 232 7.68 5.29 7.08
N ARG A 233 6.62 5.09 6.30
CA ARG A 233 5.49 6.02 6.26
C ARG A 233 4.75 6.12 7.61
N HIS A 234 4.64 5.00 8.33
CA HIS A 234 4.07 4.98 9.68
C HIS A 234 4.95 5.75 10.66
N LEU A 235 6.28 5.56 10.60
CA LEU A 235 7.24 6.34 11.38
C LEU A 235 7.13 7.84 11.11
N PHE A 236 6.95 8.24 9.84
CA PHE A 236 6.66 9.62 9.47
C PHE A 236 5.37 10.13 10.15
N ALA A 237 4.27 9.40 10.00
CA ALA A 237 2.96 9.79 10.51
C ALA A 237 2.94 9.94 12.04
N THR A 238 3.47 8.95 12.75
CA THR A 238 3.58 8.97 14.21
C THR A 238 4.51 10.08 14.69
N THR A 239 5.63 10.32 14.00
CA THR A 239 6.54 11.42 14.32
C THR A 239 5.88 12.77 14.13
N PHE A 240 5.20 12.99 13.01
CA PHE A 240 4.52 14.25 12.71
C PHE A 240 3.44 14.55 13.75
N GLN A 241 2.61 13.54 14.10
CA GLN A 241 1.58 13.69 15.12
C GLN A 241 2.16 14.04 16.50
N ARG A 242 3.25 13.39 16.91
CA ARG A 242 3.89 13.67 18.20
C ARG A 242 4.40 15.12 18.30
N VAL A 243 4.84 15.70 17.18
CA VAL A 243 5.38 17.06 17.14
C VAL A 243 4.28 18.11 17.01
N HIS A 244 3.33 17.91 16.10
CA HIS A 244 2.35 18.95 15.73
C HIS A 244 0.97 18.76 16.38
N ARG A 245 0.68 17.57 16.92
CA ARG A 245 -0.63 17.19 17.50
C ARG A 245 -1.84 17.44 16.59
N ASP A 246 -1.65 17.55 15.28
CA ASP A 246 -2.71 17.85 14.32
C ASP A 246 -2.96 16.69 13.35
N LEU A 247 -4.04 15.95 13.64
CA LEU A 247 -4.48 14.79 12.86
C LEU A 247 -5.09 15.18 11.51
N GLU A 248 -5.67 16.36 11.42
CA GLU A 248 -6.39 16.81 10.23
C GLU A 248 -5.38 17.22 9.16
N SER A 249 -4.39 18.04 9.53
CA SER A 249 -3.25 18.36 8.66
C SER A 249 -2.49 17.10 8.24
N LEU A 250 -2.30 16.14 9.14
CA LEU A 250 -1.65 14.86 8.81
C LEU A 250 -2.45 14.07 7.77
N SER A 251 -3.78 14.02 7.90
CA SER A 251 -4.66 13.32 6.96
C SER A 251 -4.59 13.92 5.56
N VAL A 252 -4.58 15.24 5.46
CA VAL A 252 -4.40 15.98 4.19
C VAL A 252 -3.03 15.69 3.59
N LEU A 253 -1.97 15.82 4.39
CA LEU A 253 -0.59 15.61 3.96
C LEU A 253 -0.31 14.17 3.52
N LEU A 254 -0.98 13.19 4.12
CA LEU A 254 -0.89 11.78 3.75
C LEU A 254 -1.96 11.33 2.74
N GLY A 255 -2.94 12.19 2.41
CA GLY A 255 -3.98 11.89 1.43
C GLY A 255 -4.80 10.66 1.82
N HIS A 256 -5.16 10.54 3.09
CA HIS A 256 -6.02 9.47 3.55
C HIS A 256 -7.48 9.80 3.24
N ALA A 257 -8.21 8.81 2.72
CA ALA A 257 -9.61 9.01 2.36
C ALA A 257 -10.56 9.04 3.57
N ARG A 258 -10.09 8.54 4.73
CA ARG A 258 -10.85 8.46 5.98
C ARG A 258 -9.92 8.68 7.18
N LEU A 259 -10.36 9.50 8.13
CA LEU A 259 -9.67 9.73 9.41
C LEU A 259 -9.51 8.44 10.24
N GLU A 260 -10.40 7.46 10.06
CA GLU A 260 -10.28 6.12 10.67
C GLU A 260 -8.97 5.42 10.28
N THR A 261 -8.50 5.61 9.04
CA THR A 261 -7.20 5.06 8.64
C THR A 261 -6.07 5.75 9.39
N THR A 262 -6.14 7.08 9.58
CA THR A 262 -5.23 7.87 10.43
C THR A 262 -5.23 7.39 11.89
N ARG A 263 -6.41 7.10 12.47
CA ARG A 263 -6.53 6.56 13.84
C ARG A 263 -5.94 5.15 13.99
N LEU A 264 -6.11 4.27 12.99
CA LEU A 264 -5.48 2.95 12.99
C LEU A 264 -3.95 3.01 12.87
N TYR A 265 -3.39 4.05 12.23
CA TYR A 265 -1.94 4.28 12.24
C TYR A 265 -1.44 4.77 13.60
N LEU A 266 -2.30 5.39 14.40
CA LEU A 266 -1.95 6.03 15.66
C LEU A 266 -2.52 5.26 16.86
N ALA A 267 -2.56 3.93 16.77
CA ALA A 267 -2.78 3.08 17.92
C ALA A 267 -1.67 3.35 18.95
N GLU A 268 -1.91 4.35 19.81
CA GLU A 268 -0.96 4.77 20.82
C GLU A 268 -0.76 3.64 21.83
N ASP A 269 0.49 3.52 22.27
CA ASP A 269 0.88 2.70 23.40
C ASP A 269 0.14 3.20 24.66
N GLU A 270 -0.38 2.29 25.49
CA GLU A 270 -1.13 2.60 26.70
C GLU A 270 -0.30 3.48 27.66
N ALA A 271 1.02 3.30 27.65
CA ALA A 271 1.98 4.10 28.38
C ALA A 271 2.04 5.58 27.95
N GLU A 272 1.75 5.88 26.68
CA GLU A 272 1.70 7.26 26.18
C GLU A 272 0.40 7.95 26.59
N ARG A 273 -0.73 7.22 26.56
CA ARG A 273 -2.02 7.72 27.06
C ARG A 273 -1.96 8.04 28.55
N ARG A 274 -1.36 7.16 29.35
CA ARG A 274 -1.12 7.42 30.78
C ARG A 274 -0.29 8.68 31.00
N ARG A 275 0.81 8.86 30.24
CA ARG A 275 1.63 10.07 30.31
C ARG A 275 0.86 11.34 29.91
N GLN A 276 0.07 11.28 28.83
CA GLN A 276 -0.73 12.44 28.42
C GLN A 276 -1.75 12.83 29.49
N VAL A 277 -2.41 11.85 30.12
CA VAL A 277 -3.32 12.08 31.25
C VAL A 277 -2.59 12.65 32.46
N SER A 278 -1.42 12.11 32.83
CA SER A 278 -0.59 12.67 33.91
C SER A 278 -0.12 14.09 33.62
N CYS A 279 0.14 14.45 32.36
CA CYS A 279 0.52 15.80 31.97
C CYS A 279 -0.65 16.80 31.93
N LEU A 280 -1.90 16.37 32.17
CA LEU A 280 -3.04 17.29 32.29
C LEU A 280 -3.03 18.08 33.60
N GLY A 281 -2.22 17.68 34.58
CA GLY A 281 -2.04 18.43 35.83
C GLY A 281 -3.29 18.47 36.72
N PHE A 282 -4.25 17.57 36.51
CA PHE A 282 -5.41 17.41 37.38
C PHE A 282 -5.09 16.60 38.65
N VAL A 283 -3.96 15.88 38.67
CA VAL A 283 -3.37 15.15 39.80
C VAL A 283 -1.85 15.25 39.72
#